data_AF-A2Q541-F1
#
_entry.id   AF-A2Q541-F1
#
_cell.length_a   1.000
_cell.length_b   1.000
_cell.length_c   1.000
_cell.angle_alpha   90.00
_cell.angle_beta   90.00
_cell.angle_gamma   90.00
#
_symmetry.space_group_name_H-M   'P 1'
#
loop_
_entity.id
_entity.type
_entity.pdbx_description
1 polymer ?
#
loop_
_entity_poly.entity_id
_entity_poly.type
_entity_poly.pdbx_seq_one_letter_code
_entity_poly.pdbx_strand_id
1 'polypeptide(L)'
;MFKTKSTSLTKTTTIINRQQTQFTLKCFNGNPTQTCPNDHSPIQAFHQDQDPSSSTSTCPEHFRWIHEDLEPWKSTGITREMVDSGENISQLRIVIKQGKVYVETYGDSFQTRATFTVWGIVQLLRLYPGRVPDLELLFETGDRAVVDKKRYEGPEAVTPPPIFSYCGKNEALDIVFPDWSYWGW
;
A
#
# COMPACT_ATOMS: atom_id res chain seq x y z
N MET A 1 30.79 54.80 9.07
CA MET A 1 30.96 54.30 7.67
C MET A 1 31.18 52.79 7.76
N PHE A 2 30.10 52.01 7.82
CA PHE A 2 30.15 50.55 7.98
C PHE A 2 29.97 49.89 6.61
N LYS A 3 30.96 49.11 6.14
CA LYS A 3 30.88 48.32 4.91
C LYS A 3 30.19 46.99 5.22
N THR A 4 28.96 46.82 4.77
CA THR A 4 28.29 45.52 4.70
C THR A 4 28.81 44.75 3.49
N LYS A 5 29.46 43.60 3.72
CA LYS A 5 29.75 42.62 2.66
C LYS A 5 28.45 41.83 2.39
N SER A 6 27.91 41.99 1.19
CA SER A 6 26.83 41.15 0.67
C SER A 6 27.42 39.83 0.18
N THR A 7 27.12 38.74 0.87
CA THR A 7 27.48 37.38 0.43
C THR A 7 26.34 36.84 -0.43
N SER A 8 26.56 36.80 -1.74
CA SER A 8 25.63 36.20 -2.70
C SER A 8 25.57 34.68 -2.48
N LEU A 9 24.50 34.20 -1.85
CA LEU A 9 24.14 32.78 -1.84
C LEU A 9 23.56 32.42 -3.22
N THR A 10 24.38 31.86 -4.10
CA THR A 10 23.91 31.19 -5.32
C THR A 10 23.19 29.92 -4.91
N LYS A 11 21.86 29.97 -4.78
CA LYS A 11 21.02 28.77 -4.76
C LYS A 11 21.10 28.14 -6.15
N THR A 12 21.85 27.06 -6.28
CA THR A 12 21.76 26.17 -7.43
C THR A 12 20.39 25.52 -7.39
N THR A 13 19.43 26.07 -8.12
CA THR A 13 18.16 25.40 -8.39
C THR A 13 18.44 24.28 -9.36
N THR A 14 18.66 23.07 -8.83
CA THR A 14 18.65 21.86 -9.64
C THR A 14 17.22 21.66 -10.14
N ILE A 15 16.99 22.00 -11.42
CA ILE A 15 15.74 21.64 -12.10
C ILE A 15 15.81 20.12 -12.29
N ILE A 16 15.24 19.38 -11.34
CA ILE A 16 15.00 17.95 -11.50
C ILE A 16 13.91 17.84 -12.56
N ASN A 17 14.32 17.54 -13.78
CA ASN A 17 13.43 17.30 -14.90
C ASN A 17 12.80 15.91 -14.69
N ARG A 18 11.85 15.81 -13.75
CA ARG A 18 11.05 14.60 -13.54
C ARG A 18 10.25 14.38 -14.82
N GLN A 19 10.64 13.38 -15.62
CA GLN A 19 9.78 12.89 -16.69
C GLN A 19 8.47 12.44 -16.03
N GLN A 20 7.39 13.19 -16.22
CA GLN A 20 6.07 12.77 -15.78
C GLN A 20 5.68 11.53 -16.59
N THR A 21 5.78 10.37 -15.97
CA THR A 21 5.30 9.13 -16.56
C THR A 21 3.79 9.24 -16.79
N GLN A 22 3.37 9.20 -18.05
CA GLN A 22 1.96 9.34 -18.42
C GLN A 22 1.28 7.97 -18.45
N PHE A 23 0.44 7.67 -17.45
CA PHE A 23 -0.39 6.47 -17.43
C PHE A 23 -1.64 6.69 -18.28
N THR A 24 -1.51 6.47 -19.59
CA THR A 24 -2.68 6.62 -20.48
C THR A 24 -3.58 5.40 -20.32
N LEU A 25 -4.75 5.60 -19.71
CA LEU A 25 -5.81 4.60 -19.66
C LEU A 25 -6.54 4.59 -21.01
N LYS A 26 -6.34 3.52 -21.79
CA LYS A 26 -7.16 3.27 -22.98
C LYS A 26 -8.42 2.53 -22.55
N CYS A 27 -9.47 3.28 -22.22
CA CYS A 27 -10.78 2.72 -21.94
C CYS A 27 -11.45 2.32 -23.26
N PHE A 28 -11.80 1.04 -23.40
CA PHE A 28 -12.59 0.56 -24.52
C PHE A 28 -14.02 0.31 -24.04
N ASN A 29 -15.01 0.90 -24.72
CA ASN A 29 -16.43 0.58 -24.49
C ASN A 29 -16.75 -0.77 -25.14
N GLY A 30 -16.21 -1.86 -24.58
CA GLY A 30 -16.40 -3.22 -25.07
C GLY A 30 -17.08 -4.14 -24.04
N ASN A 31 -17.33 -5.38 -24.44
CA ASN A 31 -17.95 -6.40 -23.61
C ASN A 31 -17.21 -6.59 -22.26
N PRO A 32 -17.92 -6.96 -21.18
CA PRO A 32 -17.36 -7.06 -19.81
C PRO A 32 -16.21 -8.07 -19.66
N THR A 33 -15.94 -8.90 -20.67
CA THR A 33 -14.83 -9.86 -20.70
C THR A 33 -13.53 -9.32 -21.33
N GLN A 34 -13.46 -8.02 -21.66
CA GLN A 34 -12.29 -7.45 -22.31
C GLN A 34 -11.14 -7.24 -21.33
N THR A 35 -10.02 -7.92 -21.56
CA THR A 35 -8.77 -7.69 -20.83
C THR A 35 -8.06 -6.45 -21.36
N CYS A 36 -7.51 -5.62 -20.46
CA CYS A 36 -6.64 -4.50 -20.85
C CYS A 36 -5.43 -5.00 -21.66
N PRO A 37 -5.04 -4.31 -22.75
CA PRO A 37 -3.82 -4.63 -23.49
C PRO A 37 -2.61 -4.62 -22.56
N ASN A 38 -1.72 -5.60 -22.68
CA ASN A 38 -0.51 -5.71 -21.87
C ASN A 38 0.63 -4.80 -22.40
N ASP A 39 0.28 -3.71 -23.09
CA ASP A 39 1.22 -2.80 -23.76
C ASP A 39 1.94 -1.88 -22.76
N HIS A 40 1.77 -2.11 -21.46
CA HIS A 40 2.44 -1.35 -20.41
C HIS A 40 3.91 -1.77 -20.37
N SER A 41 4.77 -1.01 -21.06
CA SER A 41 6.20 -1.04 -20.80
C SER A 41 6.43 -0.90 -19.29
N PRO A 42 7.31 -1.73 -18.67
CA PRO A 42 7.65 -1.58 -17.26
C PRO A 42 8.00 -0.12 -17.01
N ILE A 43 7.35 0.46 -16.01
CA ILE A 43 7.55 1.86 -15.68
C ILE A 43 9.00 2.00 -15.20
N GLN A 44 9.88 2.45 -16.11
CA GLN A 44 11.28 2.75 -15.80
C GLN A 44 11.42 3.95 -14.86
N ALA A 45 10.30 4.56 -14.42
CA ALA A 45 10.27 5.82 -13.66
C ALA A 45 11.02 5.78 -12.33
N PHE A 46 11.24 4.60 -11.74
CA PHE A 46 11.98 4.48 -10.47
C PHE A 46 13.46 4.10 -10.65
N HIS A 47 13.94 3.90 -11.88
CA HIS A 47 15.35 3.60 -12.13
C HIS A 47 16.25 4.84 -12.17
N GLN A 48 15.69 6.06 -12.06
CA GLN A 48 16.47 7.30 -12.15
C GLN A 48 16.79 7.99 -10.80
N ASP A 49 16.32 7.48 -9.67
CA ASP A 49 16.61 8.09 -8.35
C ASP A 49 17.82 7.45 -7.63
N GLN A 50 18.55 6.54 -8.27
CA GLN A 50 19.82 6.02 -7.71
C GLN A 50 21.01 6.63 -8.44
N ASP A 51 21.46 7.79 -7.98
CA ASP A 51 22.87 8.13 -8.07
C ASP A 51 23.63 7.09 -7.22
N PRO A 52 24.49 6.23 -7.82
CA PRO A 52 25.24 5.22 -7.09
C PRO A 52 26.19 5.83 -6.03
N SER A 53 26.42 7.15 -6.07
CA SER A 53 27.22 7.87 -5.09
C SER A 53 26.46 8.28 -3.82
N SER A 54 25.13 8.13 -3.77
CA SER A 54 24.29 8.41 -2.60
C SER A 54 24.07 7.14 -1.76
N SER A 55 25.15 6.62 -1.16
CA SER A 55 25.10 5.43 -0.30
C SER A 55 24.55 5.69 1.11
N THR A 56 23.67 6.68 1.28
CA THR A 56 23.10 7.08 2.58
C THR A 56 21.59 7.33 2.51
N SER A 57 20.86 6.57 1.68
CA SER A 57 19.39 6.62 1.72
C SER A 57 18.88 5.86 2.95
N THR A 58 18.72 6.58 4.06
CA THR A 58 17.99 6.07 5.23
C THR A 58 16.52 5.89 4.84
N CYS A 59 15.92 4.76 5.24
CA CYS A 59 14.49 4.52 5.05
C CYS A 59 13.68 5.68 5.68
N PRO A 60 12.75 6.31 4.95
CA PRO A 60 11.91 7.36 5.51
C PRO A 60 11.24 6.95 6.83
N GLU A 61 11.20 7.86 7.82
CA GLU A 61 10.75 7.54 9.19
C GLU A 61 9.34 6.94 9.24
N HIS A 62 8.43 7.38 8.37
CA HIS A 62 7.07 6.86 8.32
C HIS A 62 6.97 5.37 7.98
N PHE A 63 7.98 4.78 7.33
CA PHE A 63 8.01 3.32 7.10
C PHE A 63 8.26 2.51 8.37
N ARG A 64 8.70 3.15 9.48
CA ARG A 64 8.76 2.49 10.79
C ARG A 64 7.41 1.90 11.17
N TRP A 65 6.30 2.55 10.86
CA TRP A 65 4.96 2.06 11.17
C TRP A 65 4.64 0.72 10.52
N ILE A 66 5.17 0.42 9.32
CA ILE A 66 5.02 -0.91 8.71
C ILE A 66 5.65 -2.00 9.61
N HIS A 67 6.79 -1.70 10.22
CA HIS A 67 7.45 -2.64 11.13
C HIS A 67 6.71 -2.80 12.46
N GLU A 68 6.13 -1.71 12.98
CA GLU A 68 5.33 -1.74 14.21
C GLU A 68 4.02 -2.51 13.98
N ASP A 69 3.32 -2.23 12.88
CA ASP A 69 2.03 -2.85 12.56
C ASP A 69 2.17 -4.35 12.29
N LEU A 70 3.29 -4.78 11.68
CA LEU A 70 3.56 -6.20 11.40
C LEU A 70 4.27 -6.95 12.53
N GLU A 71 4.65 -6.26 13.61
CA GLU A 71 5.34 -6.85 14.77
C GLU A 71 4.63 -8.09 15.36
N PRO A 72 3.28 -8.13 15.50
CA PRO A 72 2.58 -9.24 16.14
C PRO A 72 2.81 -10.60 15.48
N TRP A 73 3.17 -10.63 14.19
CA TRP A 73 3.41 -11.85 13.41
C TRP A 73 4.88 -12.12 13.12
N LYS A 74 5.80 -11.29 13.65
CA LYS A 74 7.22 -11.36 13.30
C LYS A 74 7.88 -12.70 13.64
N SER A 75 7.50 -13.32 14.76
CA SER A 75 8.09 -14.57 15.26
C SER A 75 7.33 -15.82 14.82
N THR A 76 6.01 -15.71 14.66
CA THR A 76 5.10 -16.83 14.34
C THR A 76 4.81 -16.95 12.85
N GLY A 77 4.96 -15.85 12.10
CA GLY A 77 4.43 -15.73 10.75
C GLY A 77 2.91 -15.61 10.73
N ILE A 78 2.36 -15.53 9.52
CA ILE A 78 0.93 -15.50 9.26
C ILE A 78 0.54 -16.88 8.71
N THR A 79 -0.33 -17.60 9.42
CA THR A 79 -0.82 -18.91 8.95
C THR A 79 -2.11 -18.77 8.16
N ARG A 80 -2.47 -19.84 7.44
CA ARG A 80 -3.71 -19.87 6.67
C ARG A 80 -4.94 -19.72 7.57
N GLU A 81 -4.92 -20.34 8.74
CA GLU A 81 -5.98 -20.29 9.74
C GLU A 81 -6.17 -18.86 10.28
N MET A 82 -5.08 -18.10 10.46
CA MET A 82 -5.17 -16.69 10.87
C MET A 82 -5.86 -15.84 9.80
N VAL A 83 -5.48 -16.02 8.53
CA VAL A 83 -6.15 -15.32 7.41
C VAL A 83 -7.62 -15.71 7.37
N ASP A 84 -7.96 -17.00 7.35
CA ASP A 84 -9.34 -17.44 7.23
C ASP A 84 -10.20 -17.02 8.46
N SER A 85 -9.61 -16.87 9.65
CA SER A 85 -10.30 -16.30 10.82
C SER A 85 -10.73 -14.83 10.68
N GLY A 86 -10.10 -14.10 9.75
CA GLY A 86 -10.37 -12.69 9.45
C GLY A 86 -11.55 -12.44 8.51
N GLU A 87 -12.14 -13.49 7.94
CA GLU A 87 -13.24 -13.38 6.97
C GLU A 87 -14.43 -12.58 7.54
N ASN A 88 -14.86 -12.92 8.76
CA ASN A 88 -16.05 -12.31 9.39
C ASN A 88 -15.86 -10.84 9.83
N ILE A 89 -14.64 -10.31 9.76
CA ILE A 89 -14.32 -8.95 10.21
C ILE A 89 -13.71 -8.07 9.10
N SER A 90 -13.63 -8.59 7.88
CA SER A 90 -13.18 -7.87 6.69
C SER A 90 -14.32 -7.75 5.68
N GLN A 91 -14.27 -6.75 4.80
CA GLN A 91 -15.23 -6.61 3.69
C GLN A 91 -14.66 -7.06 2.35
N LEU A 92 -13.32 -7.12 2.24
CA LEU A 92 -12.66 -7.32 0.96
C LEU A 92 -11.43 -8.21 1.13
N ARG A 93 -11.37 -9.31 0.38
CA ARG A 93 -10.19 -10.14 0.22
C ARG A 93 -9.55 -9.90 -1.13
N ILE A 94 -8.25 -9.66 -1.12
CA ILE A 94 -7.45 -9.50 -2.33
C ILE A 94 -6.38 -10.59 -2.34
N VAL A 95 -6.30 -11.35 -3.43
CA VAL A 95 -5.25 -12.33 -3.66
C VAL A 95 -4.41 -11.89 -4.85
N ILE A 96 -3.11 -11.77 -4.65
CA ILE A 96 -2.14 -11.55 -5.72
C ILE A 96 -1.47 -12.89 -5.99
N LYS A 97 -1.58 -13.38 -7.22
CA LYS A 97 -0.94 -14.63 -7.64
C LYS A 97 -0.43 -14.51 -9.06
N GLN A 98 0.86 -14.69 -9.25
CA GLN A 98 1.55 -14.58 -10.55
C GLN A 98 1.27 -13.24 -11.24
N GLY A 99 1.30 -12.14 -10.47
CA GLY A 99 1.04 -10.79 -10.96
C GLY A 99 -0.41 -10.51 -11.36
N LYS A 100 -1.36 -11.39 -11.01
CA LYS A 100 -2.80 -11.20 -11.22
C LYS A 100 -3.49 -10.96 -9.88
N VAL A 101 -4.44 -10.03 -9.88
CA VAL A 101 -5.29 -9.73 -8.71
C VAL A 101 -6.59 -10.50 -8.84
N TYR A 102 -6.98 -11.18 -7.77
CA TYR A 102 -8.30 -11.78 -7.58
C TYR A 102 -8.94 -11.10 -6.38
N VAL A 103 -10.24 -10.84 -6.48
CA VAL A 103 -10.97 -10.07 -5.48
C VAL A 103 -12.21 -10.86 -5.08
N GLU A 104 -12.42 -10.98 -3.78
CA GLU A 104 -13.64 -11.53 -3.18
C GLU A 104 -14.18 -10.50 -2.18
N THR A 105 -15.50 -10.32 -2.15
CA THR A 105 -16.17 -9.36 -1.28
C THR A 105 -16.98 -10.12 -0.24
N TYR A 106 -16.67 -9.89 1.04
CA TYR A 106 -17.33 -10.55 2.18
C TYR A 106 -18.51 -9.75 2.75
N GLY A 107 -18.56 -8.46 2.46
CA GLY A 107 -19.67 -7.62 2.86
C GLY A 107 -19.66 -6.29 2.12
N ASP A 108 -20.71 -5.50 2.33
CA ASP A 108 -20.83 -4.20 1.69
C ASP A 108 -19.74 -3.26 2.20
N SER A 109 -19.01 -2.67 1.25
CA SER A 109 -18.08 -1.57 1.52
C SER A 109 -18.81 -0.25 1.32
N PHE A 110 -18.54 0.73 2.19
CA PHE A 110 -19.17 2.04 2.05
C PHE A 110 -18.72 2.70 0.73
N GLN A 111 -19.68 3.15 -0.08
CA GLN A 111 -19.43 3.89 -1.32
C GLN A 111 -18.44 3.17 -2.26
N THR A 112 -17.36 3.87 -2.65
CA THR A 112 -16.38 3.45 -3.66
C THR A 112 -15.08 2.94 -3.02
N ARG A 113 -15.06 2.76 -1.69
CA ARG A 113 -13.85 2.45 -0.93
C ARG A 113 -13.16 1.17 -1.39
N ALA A 114 -13.89 0.06 -1.46
CA ALA A 114 -13.36 -1.20 -1.98
C ALA A 114 -12.84 -1.06 -3.42
N THR A 115 -13.58 -0.36 -4.28
CA THR A 115 -13.20 -0.14 -5.69
C THR A 115 -11.87 0.59 -5.81
N PHE A 116 -11.67 1.68 -5.07
CA PHE A 116 -10.44 2.46 -5.13
C PHE A 116 -9.26 1.79 -4.44
N THR A 117 -9.49 0.98 -3.40
CA THR A 117 -8.45 0.12 -2.82
C THR A 117 -7.97 -0.92 -3.82
N VAL A 118 -8.88 -1.60 -4.52
CA VAL A 118 -8.53 -2.51 -5.62
C VAL A 118 -7.79 -1.75 -6.73
N TRP A 119 -8.24 -0.54 -7.09
CA TRP A 119 -7.58 0.29 -8.09
C TRP A 119 -6.14 0.64 -7.70
N GLY A 120 -5.89 0.95 -6.43
CA GLY A 120 -4.56 1.21 -5.89
C GLY A 120 -3.64 0.00 -6.00
N ILE A 121 -4.13 -1.20 -5.64
CA ILE A 121 -3.37 -2.46 -5.81
C ILE A 121 -3.07 -2.72 -7.30
N VAL A 122 -4.02 -2.47 -8.20
CA VAL A 122 -3.78 -2.60 -9.65
C VAL A 122 -2.71 -1.61 -10.13
N GLN A 123 -2.70 -0.37 -9.63
CA GLN A 123 -1.63 0.58 -9.96
C GLN A 123 -0.27 0.09 -9.43
N LEU A 124 -0.22 -0.45 -8.21
CA LEU A 124 1.00 -1.00 -7.61
C LEU A 124 1.60 -2.09 -8.51
N LEU A 125 0.78 -3.03 -8.99
CA LEU A 125 1.24 -4.10 -9.89
C LEU A 125 1.72 -3.58 -11.25
N ARG A 126 1.09 -2.54 -11.78
CA ARG A 126 1.53 -1.89 -13.03
C ARG A 126 2.86 -1.17 -12.86
N LEU A 127 3.05 -0.49 -11.73
CA LEU A 127 4.27 0.26 -11.40
C LEU A 127 5.46 -0.66 -11.13
N TYR A 128 5.21 -1.83 -10.54
CA TYR A 128 6.25 -2.76 -10.10
C TYR A 128 6.02 -4.20 -10.60
N PRO A 129 5.98 -4.42 -11.93
CA PRO A 129 5.69 -5.72 -12.50
C PRO A 129 6.75 -6.75 -12.07
N GLY A 130 6.30 -7.89 -11.55
CA GLY A 130 7.16 -8.98 -11.07
C GLY A 130 7.89 -8.71 -9.74
N ARG A 131 7.67 -7.56 -9.09
CA ARG A 131 8.28 -7.25 -7.77
C ARG A 131 7.33 -7.43 -6.59
N VAL A 132 6.02 -7.41 -6.84
CA VAL A 132 5.01 -7.70 -5.82
C VAL A 132 4.86 -9.22 -5.73
N PRO A 133 5.09 -9.82 -4.55
CA PRO A 133 5.04 -11.27 -4.40
C PRO A 133 3.60 -11.79 -4.41
N ASP A 134 3.48 -13.12 -4.49
CA ASP A 134 2.20 -13.80 -4.27
C ASP A 134 1.81 -13.64 -2.79
N LEU A 135 0.63 -13.08 -2.52
CA LEU A 135 0.15 -12.79 -1.18
C LEU A 135 -1.38 -12.69 -1.12
N GLU A 136 -1.93 -12.74 0.08
CA GLU A 136 -3.35 -12.51 0.36
C GLU A 136 -3.51 -11.38 1.38
N LEU A 137 -4.46 -10.48 1.15
CA LEU A 137 -4.77 -9.34 2.00
C LEU A 137 -6.25 -9.35 2.35
N LEU A 138 -6.55 -9.06 3.61
CA LEU A 138 -7.92 -8.83 4.08
C LEU A 138 -8.06 -7.38 4.47
N PHE A 139 -9.09 -6.72 3.95
CA PHE A 139 -9.35 -5.30 4.20
C PHE A 139 -10.64 -5.10 4.97
N GLU A 140 -10.55 -4.38 6.08
CA GLU A 140 -11.65 -3.63 6.65
C GLU A 140 -11.72 -2.27 5.93
N THR A 141 -12.91 -1.90 5.46
CA THR A 141 -13.10 -0.71 4.61
C THR A 141 -13.91 0.42 5.25
N GLY A 142 -14.23 0.31 6.53
CA GLY A 142 -14.84 1.32 7.38
C GLY A 142 -13.82 2.29 7.99
N ASP A 143 -14.27 3.02 9.00
CA ASP A 143 -13.51 4.08 9.68
C ASP A 143 -12.97 3.63 11.06
N ARG A 144 -13.13 2.36 11.42
CA ARG A 144 -12.82 1.85 12.76
C ARG A 144 -11.89 0.66 12.65
N ALA A 145 -10.83 0.68 13.46
CA ALA A 145 -10.00 -0.49 13.70
C ALA A 145 -10.80 -1.61 14.38
N VAL A 146 -10.64 -2.86 13.91
CA VAL A 146 -11.46 -4.01 14.30
C VAL A 146 -10.73 -5.08 15.10
N VAL A 147 -9.39 -5.06 15.15
CA VAL A 147 -8.58 -6.07 15.83
C VAL A 147 -8.12 -5.54 17.20
N ASP A 148 -8.99 -5.60 18.21
CA ASP A 148 -8.68 -5.11 19.57
C ASP A 148 -7.56 -5.92 20.24
N LYS A 149 -6.49 -5.24 20.67
CA LYS A 149 -5.32 -5.84 21.35
C LYS A 149 -5.71 -6.74 22.51
N LYS A 150 -6.69 -6.32 23.31
CA LYS A 150 -7.09 -7.04 24.54
C LYS A 150 -7.62 -8.44 24.27
N ARG A 151 -8.09 -8.74 23.06
CA ARG A 151 -8.57 -10.08 22.68
C ARG A 151 -7.42 -11.05 22.41
N TYR A 152 -6.23 -10.54 22.18
CA TYR A 152 -5.04 -11.31 21.78
C TYR A 152 -3.90 -11.14 22.80
N GLU A 153 -4.22 -10.68 24.01
CA GLU A 153 -3.31 -10.62 25.15
C GLU A 153 -3.58 -11.79 26.11
N GLY A 154 -2.51 -12.46 26.56
CA GLY A 154 -2.58 -13.46 27.63
C GLY A 154 -1.97 -14.81 27.27
N PRO A 155 -1.89 -15.76 28.24
CA PRO A 155 -1.21 -17.03 28.08
C PRO A 155 -1.82 -17.98 27.03
N GLU A 156 -3.12 -17.81 26.77
CA GLU A 156 -3.90 -18.62 25.82
C GLU A 156 -4.31 -17.81 24.58
N ALA A 157 -3.74 -16.63 24.39
CA ALA A 157 -4.08 -15.78 23.26
C ALA A 157 -3.59 -16.39 21.94
N VAL A 158 -4.51 -16.48 20.98
CA VAL A 158 -4.18 -16.81 19.59
C VAL A 158 -3.54 -15.58 18.95
N THR A 159 -2.66 -15.75 17.96
CA THR A 159 -2.17 -14.62 17.16
C THR A 159 -3.33 -14.00 16.36
N PRO A 160 -3.43 -12.66 16.29
CA PRO A 160 -4.51 -11.98 15.58
C PRO A 160 -4.56 -12.30 14.07
N PRO A 161 -5.73 -12.12 13.40
CA PRO A 161 -5.79 -12.09 11.95
C PRO A 161 -5.13 -10.80 11.39
N PRO A 162 -4.37 -10.88 10.28
CA PRO A 162 -3.69 -9.73 9.69
C PRO A 162 -4.66 -8.89 8.83
N ILE A 163 -5.44 -8.04 9.50
CA ILE A 163 -6.43 -7.18 8.84
C ILE A 163 -5.79 -5.84 8.47
N PHE A 164 -5.93 -5.44 7.20
CA PHE A 164 -5.57 -4.11 6.72
C PHE A 164 -6.75 -3.16 6.88
N SER A 165 -6.49 -1.97 7.40
CA SER A 165 -7.53 -0.97 7.66
C SER A 165 -7.03 0.43 7.30
N TYR A 166 -7.95 1.33 6.96
CA TYR A 166 -7.60 2.73 6.65
C TYR A 166 -7.29 3.56 7.90
N CYS A 167 -7.81 3.11 9.05
CA CYS A 167 -7.67 3.79 10.33
C CYS A 167 -7.06 2.84 11.36
N GLY A 168 -6.05 3.33 12.09
CA GLY A 168 -5.46 2.65 13.23
C GLY A 168 -5.79 3.34 14.55
N LYS A 169 -5.60 2.62 15.66
CA LYS A 169 -5.60 3.18 17.02
C LYS A 169 -4.61 2.39 17.89
N ASN A 170 -4.12 3.01 18.96
CA ASN A 170 -3.10 2.40 19.83
C ASN A 170 -3.54 1.06 20.44
N GLU A 171 -4.84 0.88 20.66
CA GLU A 171 -5.42 -0.32 21.25
C GLU A 171 -5.84 -1.37 20.20
N ALA A 172 -5.40 -1.23 18.94
CA ALA A 172 -5.70 -2.18 17.87
C ALA A 172 -4.45 -2.70 17.17
N LEU A 173 -4.61 -3.83 16.48
CA LEU A 173 -3.58 -4.57 15.74
C LEU A 173 -3.83 -4.56 14.23
N ASP A 174 -4.75 -3.72 13.76
CA ASP A 174 -4.97 -3.48 12.34
C ASP A 174 -3.70 -2.93 11.68
N ILE A 175 -3.36 -3.45 10.51
CA ILE A 175 -2.24 -2.99 9.69
C ILE A 175 -2.71 -1.78 8.90
N VAL A 176 -2.12 -0.61 9.14
CA VAL A 176 -2.59 0.61 8.48
C VAL A 176 -2.17 0.60 7.01
N PHE A 177 -3.15 0.81 6.13
CA PHE A 177 -2.94 0.93 4.69
C PHE A 177 -3.34 2.34 4.23
N PRO A 178 -2.66 2.95 3.23
CA PRO A 178 -3.11 4.22 2.67
C PRO A 178 -4.56 4.11 2.21
N ASP A 179 -5.38 5.10 2.55
CA ASP A 179 -6.83 5.00 2.35
C ASP A 179 -7.24 5.19 0.89
N TRP A 180 -8.43 4.72 0.54
CA TRP A 180 -8.98 4.76 -0.82
C TRP A 180 -8.89 6.17 -1.48
N SER A 181 -8.86 7.23 -0.66
CA SER A 181 -8.83 8.63 -1.11
C SER A 181 -7.55 9.02 -1.85
N TYR A 182 -6.44 8.29 -1.62
CA TYR A 182 -5.21 8.45 -2.39
C TYR A 182 -5.39 8.17 -3.88
N TRP A 183 -6.40 7.39 -4.24
CA TRP A 183 -6.63 6.94 -5.60
C TRP A 183 -7.91 7.47 -6.23
N GLY A 184 -8.89 7.90 -5.42
CA GLY A 184 -10.09 8.58 -5.89
C GLY A 184 -11.24 8.61 -4.88
N TRP A 185 -12.40 9.05 -5.35
CA TRP A 185 -13.65 9.17 -4.59
C TRP A 185 -14.84 8.77 -5.46
#